data_AF-A0A939HN53-F1
#
_entry.id   AF-A0A939HN53-F1
#
_cell.length_a   1.000
_cell.length_b   1.000
_cell.length_c   1.000
_cell.angle_alpha   90.00
_cell.angle_beta   90.00
_cell.angle_gamma   90.00
#
_symmetry.space_group_name_H-M   'P 1'
#
loop_
_entity.id
_entity.type
_entity.pdbx_description
1 polymer ?
#
loop_
_entity_poly.entity_id
_entity_poly.type
_entity_poly.pdbx_seq_one_letter_code
_entity_poly.pdbx_strand_id
1 'polypeptide(L)'
;MIEDPCSRISVKRSRSSGALYALRRAGTLTDAHVTAAEHWARDYETGILGGRDPEASRQCGCADAEYALLSRIGAADRCRYVKNRVGSAGEKLLICLMIDGLSISIMSNDSGKPRARLTGSIELLLEQLSEIYTNLPPGLLSDWSSIPAAKSLRS
;
A
#
# COMPACT_ATOMS: atom_id res chain seq x y z
N MET A 1 14.59 -26.67 23.95
CA MET A 1 14.79 -25.91 22.70
C MET A 1 13.61 -26.22 21.81
N ILE A 2 12.64 -25.31 21.75
CA ILE A 2 11.49 -25.39 20.83
C ILE A 2 11.72 -24.25 19.85
N GLU A 3 12.13 -24.59 18.63
CA GLU A 3 12.28 -23.62 17.54
C GLU A 3 10.88 -23.12 17.17
N ASP A 4 10.69 -21.80 17.24
CA ASP A 4 9.44 -21.12 16.89
C ASP A 4 9.24 -21.17 15.36
N PRO A 5 8.17 -21.82 14.85
CA PRO A 5 7.94 -22.01 13.42
C PRO A 5 7.56 -20.70 12.68
N CYS A 6 7.42 -19.57 13.37
CA CYS A 6 7.11 -18.28 12.74
C CYS A 6 8.33 -17.59 12.09
N SER A 7 9.52 -18.18 12.12
CA SER A 7 10.78 -17.54 11.72
C SER A 7 11.17 -17.67 10.24
N ARG A 8 10.25 -18.09 9.36
CA ARG A 8 10.44 -18.07 7.89
C ARG A 8 9.06 -17.72 7.33
N ILE A 9 8.80 -16.53 6.80
CA ILE A 9 9.42 -15.93 5.62
C ILE A 9 9.39 -14.41 5.81
N SER A 10 10.53 -13.81 6.18
CA SER A 10 10.73 -12.38 5.92
C SER A 10 10.98 -12.25 4.42
N VAL A 11 9.90 -12.27 3.63
CA VAL A 11 9.98 -11.90 2.22
C VAL A 11 10.55 -10.49 2.24
N LYS A 12 11.76 -10.31 1.69
CA LYS A 12 12.33 -9.02 1.39
C LYS A 12 11.26 -8.25 0.60
N ARG A 13 10.50 -7.39 1.29
CA ARG A 13 9.54 -6.50 0.65
C ARG A 13 10.38 -5.47 -0.08
N SER A 14 10.65 -5.73 -1.36
CA SER A 14 11.22 -4.76 -2.26
C SER A 14 10.17 -3.66 -2.47
N ARG A 15 10.03 -2.76 -1.48
CA ARG A 15 9.03 -1.67 -1.40
C ARG A 15 9.23 -0.57 -2.45
N SER A 16 9.94 -0.88 -3.51
CA SER A 16 10.48 0.04 -4.49
C SER A 16 10.30 -0.66 -5.83
N SER A 17 9.19 -0.41 -6.53
CA SER A 17 9.16 -0.81 -7.93
C SER A 17 10.25 -0.03 -8.64
N GLY A 18 11.20 -0.72 -9.27
CA GLY A 18 12.29 -0.06 -10.00
C GLY A 18 11.76 0.93 -11.05
N ALA A 19 10.52 0.71 -11.51
CA ALA A 19 9.77 1.61 -12.38
C ALA A 19 9.44 2.95 -11.72
N LEU A 20 8.97 2.98 -10.47
CA LEU A 20 8.63 4.22 -9.77
C LEU A 20 9.88 5.11 -9.57
N TYR A 21 11.00 4.51 -9.16
CA TYR A 21 12.25 5.26 -9.02
C TYR A 21 12.88 5.64 -10.36
N ALA A 22 12.66 4.86 -11.43
CA ALA A 22 13.06 5.26 -12.77
C ALA A 22 12.31 6.51 -13.24
N LEU A 23 11.00 6.59 -12.95
CA LEU A 23 10.19 7.79 -13.22
C LEU A 23 10.62 8.98 -12.36
N ARG A 24 10.90 8.77 -11.07
CA ARG A 24 11.46 9.83 -10.19
C ARG A 24 12.79 10.38 -10.72
N ARG A 25 13.70 9.51 -11.16
CA ARG A 25 14.98 9.93 -11.75
C ARG A 25 14.82 10.68 -13.07
N ALA A 26 13.75 10.44 -13.81
CA ALA A 26 13.42 11.19 -15.03
C ALA A 26 12.91 12.62 -14.74
N GLY A 27 12.67 12.96 -13.47
CA GLY A 27 12.31 14.30 -13.02
C GLY A 27 10.81 14.60 -13.05
N THR A 28 9.96 13.64 -13.44
CA THR A 28 8.51 13.85 -13.52
C THR A 28 7.77 13.59 -12.21
N LEU A 29 8.40 12.96 -11.22
CA LEU A 29 7.76 12.63 -9.93
C LEU A 29 8.45 13.30 -8.74
N THR A 30 7.64 13.66 -7.76
CA THR A 30 8.06 14.21 -6.46
C THR A 30 8.08 13.12 -5.38
N ASP A 31 8.63 13.47 -4.21
CA ASP A 31 8.66 12.57 -3.05
C ASP A 31 7.25 12.27 -2.51
N ALA A 32 6.30 13.19 -2.73
CA ALA A 32 4.90 12.99 -2.38
C ALA A 32 4.27 11.85 -3.20
N HIS A 33 4.58 11.76 -4.50
CA HIS A 33 4.10 10.68 -5.36
C HIS A 33 4.63 9.32 -4.89
N VAL A 34 5.92 9.25 -4.54
CA VAL A 34 6.52 8.01 -4.05
C VAL A 34 5.89 7.59 -2.72
N THR A 35 5.76 8.54 -1.79
CA THR A 35 5.18 8.29 -0.47
C THR A 35 3.73 7.79 -0.59
N ALA A 36 2.92 8.42 -1.46
CA ALA A 36 1.55 8.01 -1.68
C ALA A 36 1.45 6.60 -2.31
N ALA A 37 2.32 6.29 -3.27
CA ALA A 37 2.40 4.95 -3.87
C ALA A 37 2.79 3.88 -2.84
N GLU A 38 3.76 4.16 -1.98
CA GLU A 38 4.17 3.26 -0.90
C GLU A 38 3.08 3.07 0.15
N HIS A 39 2.34 4.12 0.51
CA HIS A 39 1.18 4.02 1.40
C HIS A 39 0.08 3.17 0.79
N TRP A 40 -0.23 3.38 -0.49
CA TRP A 40 -1.20 2.55 -1.20
C TRP A 40 -0.78 1.08 -1.25
N ALA A 41 0.48 0.80 -1.57
CA ALA A 41 0.98 -0.57 -1.61
C ALA A 41 0.87 -1.26 -0.24
N ARG A 42 1.17 -0.54 0.85
CA ARG A 42 1.02 -1.04 2.22
C ARG A 42 -0.43 -1.33 2.56
N ASP A 43 -1.35 -0.43 2.21
CA ASP A 43 -2.77 -0.62 2.43
C ASP A 43 -3.28 -1.84 1.64
N TYR A 44 -2.85 -1.99 0.40
CA TYR A 44 -3.24 -3.12 -0.45
C TYR A 44 -2.71 -4.45 0.09
N GLU A 45 -1.43 -4.50 0.46
CA GLU A 45 -0.83 -5.68 1.09
C GLU A 45 -1.59 -6.07 2.37
N THR A 46 -1.93 -5.10 3.21
CA THR A 46 -2.53 -5.34 4.53
C THR A 46 -4.02 -5.69 4.41
N GLY A 47 -4.78 -4.86 3.71
CA GLY A 47 -6.24 -4.96 3.63
C GLY A 47 -6.76 -5.97 2.60
N ILE A 48 -6.03 -6.20 1.51
CA ILE A 48 -6.48 -7.06 0.41
C ILE A 48 -5.71 -8.38 0.37
N LEU A 49 -4.37 -8.36 0.48
CA LEU A 49 -3.55 -9.57 0.43
C LEU A 49 -3.39 -10.26 1.81
N GLY A 50 -3.90 -9.66 2.88
CA GLY A 50 -3.84 -10.21 4.24
C GLY A 50 -2.47 -10.16 4.90
N GLY A 51 -1.52 -9.41 4.33
CA GLY A 51 -0.19 -9.17 4.86
C GLY A 51 -0.22 -8.56 6.25
N ARG A 52 0.87 -8.76 7.01
CA ARG A 52 1.01 -8.17 8.35
C ARG A 52 1.30 -6.67 8.23
N ASP A 53 0.55 -5.87 8.97
CA ASP A 53 0.81 -4.45 9.16
C ASP A 53 2.15 -4.26 9.90
N PRO A 54 3.16 -3.60 9.30
CA PRO A 54 4.44 -3.37 9.94
C PRO A 54 4.35 -2.48 11.19
N GLU A 55 3.39 -1.57 11.27
CA GLU A 55 3.27 -0.67 12.43
C GLU A 55 2.61 -1.37 13.63
N ALA A 56 1.68 -2.30 13.37
CA ALA A 56 1.09 -3.16 14.41
C ALA A 56 2.15 -3.97 15.19
N SER A 57 3.26 -4.35 14.52
CA SER A 57 4.34 -5.10 15.17
C SER A 57 5.30 -4.25 16.01
N ARG A 58 5.26 -2.91 15.90
CA ARG A 58 6.14 -2.00 16.65
C ARG A 58 5.52 -1.51 17.95
N GLN A 59 4.19 -1.44 18.03
CA GLN A 59 3.50 -0.76 19.13
C GLN A 59 3.23 -1.66 20.34
N CYS A 60 3.29 -2.98 20.20
CA CYS A 60 3.14 -3.87 21.35
C CYS A 60 3.78 -5.22 21.05
N GLY A 61 4.64 -5.72 21.95
CA GLY A 61 5.28 -7.05 21.85
C GLY A 61 4.32 -8.24 21.84
N CYS A 62 3.02 -7.99 21.74
CA CYS A 62 1.97 -8.95 21.47
C CYS A 62 1.05 -8.29 20.41
N ALA A 63 1.02 -8.84 19.19
CA ALA A 63 0.08 -8.39 18.18
C ALA A 63 -1.33 -8.76 18.65
N ASP A 64 -2.03 -7.81 19.25
CA ASP A 64 -3.43 -7.98 19.62
C ASP A 64 -4.21 -8.35 18.35
N ALA A 65 -4.86 -9.51 18.35
CA ALA A 65 -5.61 -10.01 17.21
C ALA A 65 -6.70 -9.01 16.80
N GLU A 66 -7.28 -8.29 17.77
CA GLU A 66 -8.25 -7.23 17.53
C GLU A 66 -7.63 -6.07 16.76
N TYR A 67 -6.45 -5.59 17.19
CA TYR A 67 -5.73 -4.53 16.48
C TYR A 67 -5.34 -4.95 15.06
N ALA A 68 -4.90 -6.19 14.87
CA ALA A 68 -4.58 -6.73 13.55
C ALA A 68 -5.81 -6.76 12.61
N LEU A 69 -6.99 -7.07 13.14
CA LEU A 69 -8.25 -7.02 12.38
C LEU A 69 -8.63 -5.58 12.03
N LEU A 70 -8.52 -4.65 12.98
CA LEU A 70 -8.83 -3.23 12.77
C LEU A 70 -7.89 -2.59 11.74
N SER A 71 -6.58 -2.84 11.82
CA SER A 71 -5.61 -2.40 10.79
C SER A 71 -5.98 -2.90 9.40
N ARG A 72 -6.41 -4.16 9.28
CA ARG A 72 -6.85 -4.74 8.00
C ARG A 72 -8.10 -4.07 7.46
N ILE A 73 -9.11 -3.83 8.31
CA ILE A 73 -10.35 -3.16 7.91
C ILE A 73 -10.03 -1.74 7.41
N GLY A 74 -9.27 -0.96 8.18
CA GLY A 74 -8.89 0.40 7.80
C GLY A 74 -8.10 0.46 6.49
N ALA A 75 -7.17 -0.47 6.28
CA ALA A 75 -6.42 -0.59 5.04
C ALA A 75 -7.33 -0.95 3.84
N ALA A 76 -8.26 -1.90 4.02
CA ALA A 76 -9.21 -2.27 2.98
C ALA A 76 -10.15 -1.12 2.60
N ASP A 77 -10.60 -0.32 3.57
CA ASP A 77 -11.44 0.85 3.33
C ASP A 77 -10.68 1.95 2.58
N ARG A 78 -9.40 2.20 2.91
CA ARG A 78 -8.54 3.09 2.11
C ARG A 78 -8.35 2.59 0.68
N CYS A 79 -8.09 1.29 0.47
CA CYS A 79 -8.01 0.72 -0.87
C CYS A 79 -9.31 0.91 -1.66
N ARG A 80 -10.47 0.67 -1.04
CA ARG A 80 -11.78 0.90 -1.65
C ARG A 80 -11.98 2.37 -1.99
N TYR A 81 -11.60 3.28 -1.09
CA TYR A 81 -11.70 4.72 -1.31
C TYR A 81 -10.85 5.19 -2.49
N VAL A 82 -9.62 4.68 -2.62
CA VAL A 82 -8.72 4.95 -3.75
C VAL A 82 -9.32 4.39 -5.03
N LYS A 83 -9.72 3.11 -5.05
CA LYS A 83 -10.34 2.43 -6.21
C LYS A 83 -11.53 3.21 -6.77
N ASN A 84 -12.39 3.72 -5.89
CA ASN A 84 -13.57 4.49 -6.30
C ASN A 84 -13.23 5.82 -7.01
N ARG A 85 -12.01 6.35 -6.84
CA ARG A 85 -11.55 7.60 -7.46
C ARG A 85 -10.68 7.38 -8.69
N VAL A 86 -9.73 6.46 -8.62
CA VAL A 86 -8.84 6.15 -9.75
C VAL A 86 -9.46 5.19 -10.76
N GLY A 87 -10.56 4.54 -10.37
CA GLY A 87 -11.26 3.54 -11.17
C GLY A 87 -10.50 2.21 -11.28
N SER A 88 -11.17 1.19 -11.81
CA SER A 88 -10.62 -0.16 -11.92
C SER A 88 -9.39 -0.25 -12.83
N ALA A 89 -9.28 0.61 -13.84
CA ALA A 89 -8.12 0.67 -14.71
C ALA A 89 -6.89 1.26 -14.00
N GLY A 90 -7.10 2.32 -13.20
CA GLY A 90 -6.04 2.90 -12.36
C GLY A 90 -5.57 1.92 -11.29
N GLU A 91 -6.51 1.25 -10.60
CA GLU A 91 -6.17 0.22 -9.61
C GLU A 91 -5.32 -0.90 -10.23
N LYS A 92 -5.68 -1.41 -11.42
CA LYS A 92 -4.87 -2.42 -12.13
C LYS A 92 -3.46 -1.92 -12.44
N LEU A 93 -3.32 -0.65 -12.86
CA LEU A 93 -2.00 -0.06 -13.10
C LEU A 93 -1.17 0.04 -11.81
N LEU A 94 -1.80 0.41 -10.68
CA LEU A 94 -1.13 0.43 -9.38
C LEU A 94 -0.70 -0.97 -8.94
N ILE A 95 -1.53 -2.00 -9.16
CA ILE A 95 -1.17 -3.39 -8.86
C ILE A 95 0.05 -3.82 -9.69
N CYS A 96 -0.01 -3.66 -11.01
CA CYS A 96 1.10 -3.99 -11.90
C CYS A 96 2.39 -3.26 -11.52
N LEU A 97 2.28 -1.98 -11.17
CA LEU A 97 3.43 -1.16 -10.84
C LEU A 97 4.00 -1.49 -9.45
N MET A 98 3.17 -1.50 -8.42
CA MET A 98 3.62 -1.48 -7.02
C MET A 98 3.58 -2.84 -6.33
N ILE A 99 2.70 -3.74 -6.76
CA ILE A 99 2.57 -5.08 -6.18
C ILE A 99 3.37 -6.08 -7.01
N ASP A 100 3.15 -6.11 -8.32
CA ASP A 100 3.85 -7.03 -9.23
C ASP A 100 5.25 -6.53 -9.59
N GLY A 101 5.54 -5.25 -9.34
CA GLY A 101 6.86 -4.65 -9.61
C GLY A 101 7.21 -4.57 -11.09
N LEU A 102 6.22 -4.56 -11.99
CA LEU A 102 6.44 -4.58 -13.42
C LEU A 102 7.08 -3.27 -13.90
N SER A 103 7.97 -3.41 -14.89
CA SER A 103 8.49 -2.25 -15.60
C SER A 103 7.48 -1.74 -16.64
N ILE A 104 7.54 -0.45 -16.96
CA ILE A 104 6.75 0.16 -18.04
C ILE A 104 6.94 -0.59 -19.37
N SER A 105 8.15 -1.11 -19.60
CA SER A 105 8.49 -1.91 -20.76
C SER A 105 7.66 -3.19 -20.87
N ILE A 106 7.54 -3.93 -19.77
CA ILE A 106 6.74 -5.18 -19.71
C ILE A 106 5.26 -4.83 -19.88
N MET A 107 4.77 -3.85 -19.12
CA MET A 107 3.37 -3.40 -19.21
C MET A 107 2.99 -2.92 -20.62
N SER A 108 3.91 -2.29 -21.34
CA SER A 108 3.73 -1.84 -22.72
C SER A 108 3.59 -3.01 -23.68
N ASN A 109 4.44 -4.03 -23.53
CA ASN A 109 4.38 -5.24 -24.34
C ASN A 109 3.07 -6.01 -24.11
N ASP A 110 2.69 -6.21 -22.85
CA ASP A 110 1.51 -7.01 -22.48
C ASP A 110 0.19 -6.33 -22.88
N SER A 111 0.13 -5.01 -22.80
CA SER A 111 -1.08 -4.24 -23.14
C SER A 111 -1.15 -3.78 -24.60
N GLY A 112 -0.07 -3.95 -25.38
CA GLY A 112 0.08 -3.39 -26.71
C GLY A 112 0.06 -1.86 -26.77
N LYS A 113 0.11 -1.17 -25.63
CA LYS A 113 0.07 0.29 -25.55
C LYS A 113 1.46 0.87 -25.71
N PRO A 114 1.61 2.01 -26.41
CA PRO A 114 2.90 2.71 -26.48
C PRO A 114 3.42 3.08 -25.09
N ARG A 115 4.73 2.93 -24.87
CA ARG A 115 5.39 3.29 -23.60
C ARG A 115 5.04 4.70 -23.13
N ALA A 116 5.10 5.69 -24.03
CA ALA A 116 4.78 7.08 -23.70
C ALA A 116 3.35 7.26 -23.15
N ARG A 117 2.38 6.51 -23.69
CA ARG A 117 1.00 6.54 -23.20
C ARG A 117 0.88 5.93 -21.81
N LEU A 118 1.62 4.86 -21.53
CA LEU A 118 1.66 4.26 -20.20
C LEU A 118 2.36 5.16 -19.18
N THR A 119 3.51 5.76 -19.55
CA THR A 119 4.22 6.73 -18.71
C THR A 119 3.29 7.87 -18.30
N GLY A 120 2.63 8.55 -19.25
CA GLY A 120 1.72 9.63 -18.93
C GLY A 120 0.49 9.19 -18.11
N SER A 121 0.01 7.97 -18.33
CA SER A 121 -1.09 7.41 -17.52
C SER A 121 -0.65 7.15 -16.07
N ILE A 122 0.59 6.65 -15.87
CA ILE A 122 1.15 6.39 -14.56
C ILE A 122 1.44 7.70 -13.83
N GLU A 123 2.00 8.70 -14.52
CA GLU A 123 2.26 10.02 -13.93
C GLU A 123 0.97 10.68 -13.44
N LEU A 124 -0.07 10.72 -14.28
CA LEU A 124 -1.39 11.25 -13.90
C LEU A 124 -2.00 10.47 -12.72
N LEU A 125 -1.88 9.14 -12.74
CA LEU A 125 -2.40 8.28 -11.68
C LEU A 125 -1.69 8.51 -10.35
N LEU A 126 -0.37 8.74 -10.37
CA LEU A 126 0.43 9.02 -9.18
C LEU A 126 0.15 10.42 -8.63
N GLU A 127 -0.12 11.41 -9.50
CA GLU A 127 -0.62 12.73 -9.09
C GLU A 127 -1.94 12.59 -8.33
N GLN A 128 -2.94 11.94 -8.95
CA GLN A 128 -4.23 11.67 -8.32
C GLN A 128 -4.10 10.91 -7.00
N LEU A 129 -3.21 9.91 -6.95
CA LEU A 129 -2.96 9.15 -5.73
C LEU A 129 -2.40 10.02 -4.62
N SER A 130 -1.47 10.92 -4.94
CA SER A 130 -0.90 11.84 -3.96
C SER A 130 -1.92 12.83 -3.41
N GLU A 131 -2.80 13.36 -4.27
CA GLU A 131 -3.91 14.20 -3.85
C GLU A 131 -4.88 13.44 -2.95
N ILE A 132 -5.19 12.19 -3.28
CA ILE A 132 -6.07 11.33 -2.49
C ILE A 132 -5.52 11.12 -1.08
N TYR A 133 -4.24 10.75 -0.95
CA TYR A 133 -3.62 10.50 0.35
C TYR A 133 -3.42 11.77 1.17
N THR A 134 -3.21 12.92 0.52
CA THR A 134 -3.13 14.23 1.18
C THR A 134 -4.49 14.67 1.73
N ASN A 135 -5.58 14.33 1.02
CA ASN A 135 -6.94 14.75 1.36
C ASN A 135 -7.80 13.60 1.89
N LEU A 136 -7.18 12.60 2.55
CA LEU A 136 -7.93 11.51 3.15
C LEU A 136 -8.90 12.04 4.20
N PRO A 137 -10.17 11.60 4.20
CA PRO A 137 -11.11 11.91 5.25
C PRO A 137 -10.56 11.48 6.62
N PRO A 138 -10.82 12.24 7.69
CA PRO A 138 -10.33 11.90 9.04
C PRO A 138 -10.72 10.49 9.49
N GLY A 139 -11.89 9.97 9.10
CA GLY A 139 -12.30 8.58 9.43
C GLY A 139 -11.50 7.49 8.71
N LEU A 140 -10.70 7.83 7.70
CA LEU A 140 -9.79 6.91 6.99
C LEU A 140 -8.32 7.09 7.40
N LEU A 141 -7.97 8.25 7.97
CA LEU A 141 -6.76 8.43 8.76
C LEU A 141 -6.97 7.67 10.08
N SER A 142 -6.44 6.47 10.15
CA SER A 142 -6.55 5.59 11.31
C SER A 142 -5.85 6.18 12.54
N ASP A 143 -6.50 7.08 13.27
CA ASP A 143 -6.14 7.40 14.65
C ASP A 143 -7.01 6.56 15.61
N TRP A 144 -6.66 5.28 15.72
CA TRP A 144 -7.30 4.33 16.63
C TRP A 144 -6.64 4.32 18.02
N SER A 145 -5.79 5.31 18.33
CA SER A 145 -5.22 5.52 19.67
C SER A 145 -6.29 5.70 20.75
N SER A 146 -7.53 5.98 20.35
CA SER A 146 -8.69 6.17 21.23
C SER A 146 -9.41 4.86 21.59
N ILE A 147 -9.06 3.71 21.01
CA ILE A 147 -9.66 2.44 21.42
C ILE A 147 -9.04 2.07 22.77
N PRO A 148 -9.81 2.09 23.87
CA PRO A 148 -9.28 1.70 25.16
C PRO A 148 -8.83 0.25 25.04
N ALA A 149 -7.52 0.01 25.26
CA ALA A 149 -6.95 -1.34 25.33
C ALA A 149 -7.91 -2.19 26.17
N ALA A 150 -8.43 -3.26 25.57
CA ALA A 150 -9.39 -4.14 26.21
C ALA A 150 -8.84 -4.50 27.60
N LYS A 151 -9.44 -3.93 28.65
CA LYS A 151 -9.01 -4.18 30.02
C LYS A 151 -9.08 -5.68 30.20
N SER A 152 -7.93 -6.29 30.46
CA SER A 152 -7.80 -7.69 30.81
C SER A 152 -8.82 -8.01 31.90
N LEU A 153 -9.90 -8.70 31.52
CA LEU A 153 -10.83 -9.32 32.46
C LEU A 153 -10.07 -10.51 33.08
N ARG A 154 -9.22 -10.19 34.05
CA ARG A 154 -8.78 -11.13 35.08
C ARG A 154 -9.17 -10.52 36.43
N SER A 155 -10.34 -10.90 36.91
CA SER A 155 -10.68 -10.96 38.33
C SER A 155 -11.69 -12.08 38.51
#